data_AF-A0A818F2F9-F1
#
_entry.id   AF-A0A818F2F9-F1
#
_cell.length_a   1.000
_cell.length_b   1.000
_cell.length_c   1.000
_cell.angle_alpha   90.00
_cell.angle_beta   90.00
_cell.angle_gamma   90.00
#
_symmetry.space_group_name_H-M   'P 1'
#
loop_
_entity.id
_entity.type
_entity.pdbx_description
1 polymer ?
#
loop_
_entity_poly.entity_id
_entity_poly.type
_entity_poly.pdbx_seq_one_letter_code
_entity_poly.pdbx_strand_id
1 'polypeptide(L)'
;MIGAGESTWDSVHIDDLVDAYIILFDQLLSVYGPSAEPDAKLSPYLTTGREGYYFAENGRHSWRQLAEKIGEVLHKKGAIKLSKVTSFPDDEVENALWGPASWGALGSQSNSKAERLRKLGWKPHRPNLFDSVEEQADALINDVKN
;
A
#
# COMPACT_ATOMS: atom_id res chain seq x y z
N MET A 1 -4.69 -10.83 14.60
CA MET A 1 -4.01 -11.09 13.30
C MET A 1 -4.53 -12.39 12.71
N ILE A 2 -4.46 -12.56 11.38
CA ILE A 2 -4.77 -13.83 10.73
C ILE A 2 -3.54 -14.74 10.76
N GLY A 3 -3.71 -15.96 11.28
CA GLY A 3 -2.60 -16.88 11.53
C GLY A 3 -1.47 -16.22 12.32
N ALA A 4 -0.22 -16.53 11.95
CA ALA A 4 0.97 -15.97 12.59
C ALA A 4 1.26 -14.51 12.17
N GLY A 5 0.60 -13.97 11.14
CA GLY A 5 0.85 -12.62 10.61
C GLY A 5 2.18 -12.44 9.88
N GLU A 6 2.80 -13.53 9.43
CA GLU A 6 4.13 -13.51 8.79
C GLU A 6 4.09 -13.14 7.31
N SER A 7 2.91 -13.21 6.69
CA SER A 7 2.71 -12.86 5.29
C SER A 7 3.07 -11.40 5.05
N THR A 8 3.82 -11.17 3.98
CA THR A 8 4.35 -9.84 3.64
C THR A 8 3.62 -9.19 2.48
N TRP A 9 3.43 -7.88 2.59
CA TRP A 9 2.75 -7.04 1.62
C TRP A 9 3.58 -5.79 1.33
N ASP A 10 3.59 -5.38 0.07
CA ASP A 10 4.09 -4.08 -0.31
C ASP A 10 3.09 -2.98 0.03
N SER A 11 3.59 -1.77 0.27
CA SER A 11 2.78 -0.58 0.47
C SER A 11 3.33 0.59 -0.34
N VAL A 12 2.43 1.52 -0.66
CA VAL A 12 2.77 2.79 -1.32
C VAL A 12 1.86 3.87 -0.77
N HIS A 13 2.40 5.07 -0.57
CA HIS A 13 1.58 6.21 -0.19
C HIS A 13 0.66 6.61 -1.34
N ILE A 14 -0.56 7.08 -1.05
CA ILE A 14 -1.54 7.43 -2.09
C ILE A 14 -1.01 8.51 -3.04
N ASP A 15 -0.38 9.56 -2.51
CA ASP A 15 0.22 10.62 -3.35
C ASP A 15 1.37 10.10 -4.22
N ASP A 16 2.21 9.19 -3.71
CA ASP A 16 3.27 8.56 -4.52
C ASP A 16 2.66 7.72 -5.65
N LEU A 17 1.53 7.05 -5.40
CA LEU A 17 0.78 6.32 -6.43
C LEU A 17 0.14 7.27 -7.46
N VAL A 18 -0.34 8.43 -7.04
CA VAL A 18 -0.85 9.45 -7.96
C VAL A 18 0.27 9.97 -8.87
N ASP A 19 1.45 10.26 -8.31
CA ASP A 19 2.62 10.66 -9.09
C ASP A 19 3.02 9.60 -10.12
N ALA A 20 2.90 8.31 -9.77
CA ALA A 20 3.09 7.21 -10.71
C ALA A 20 2.12 7.26 -11.90
N TYR A 21 0.84 7.49 -11.62
CA TYR A 21 -0.18 7.62 -12.68
C TYR A 21 0.07 8.84 -13.55
N ILE A 22 0.43 9.98 -12.97
CA ILE A 22 0.74 11.21 -13.73
C ILE A 22 1.88 10.93 -14.72
N ILE A 23 2.96 10.29 -14.29
CA ILE A 23 4.09 9.92 -15.19
C ILE A 23 3.61 9.07 -16.37
N LEU A 24 2.77 8.07 -16.11
CA LEU A 24 2.24 7.19 -17.17
C LEU A 24 1.32 7.97 -18.13
N PHE A 25 0.41 8.78 -17.59
CA PHE A 25 -0.53 9.56 -18.40
C PHE A 25 0.16 10.64 -19.21
N ASP A 26 1.08 11.40 -18.64
CA ASP A 26 1.81 12.45 -19.35
C ASP A 26 2.55 11.88 -20.56
N GLN A 27 3.22 10.74 -20.40
CA GLN A 27 3.89 10.08 -21.53
C GLN A 27 2.90 9.54 -22.56
N LEU A 28 1.82 8.88 -22.14
CA LEU A 28 0.81 8.39 -23.07
C LEU A 28 0.12 9.52 -23.84
N LEU A 29 -0.22 10.61 -23.16
CA LEU A 29 -0.90 11.77 -23.76
C LEU A 29 0.04 12.57 -24.66
N SER A 30 1.34 12.59 -24.41
CA SER A 30 2.32 13.23 -25.31
C SER A 30 2.34 12.60 -26.71
N VAL A 31 1.94 11.33 -26.83
CA VAL A 31 1.97 10.57 -28.10
C VAL A 31 0.58 10.27 -28.66
N TYR A 32 -0.41 10.01 -27.79
CA TYR A 32 -1.75 9.59 -28.19
C TYR A 32 -2.84 10.61 -27.84
N GLY A 33 -2.49 11.71 -27.16
CA GLY A 33 -3.44 12.73 -26.73
C GLY A 33 -3.87 13.67 -27.86
N PRO A 34 -4.89 14.51 -27.62
CA PRO A 34 -5.39 15.46 -28.61
C PRO A 34 -4.38 16.56 -28.98
N SER A 35 -3.37 16.76 -28.13
CA SER A 35 -2.28 17.73 -28.30
C SER A 35 -0.93 17.05 -28.54
N ALA A 36 -0.93 15.81 -29.03
CA ALA A 36 0.29 15.06 -29.30
C ALA A 36 1.10 15.72 -30.42
N GLU A 37 2.40 15.87 -30.20
CA GLU A 37 3.30 16.40 -31.23
C GLU A 37 3.57 15.33 -32.30
N PRO A 38 3.70 15.70 -33.59
CA PRO A 38 3.82 14.75 -34.69
C PRO A 38 5.01 13.77 -34.56
N ASP A 39 6.06 14.16 -33.86
CA ASP A 39 7.29 13.40 -33.67
C ASP A 39 7.50 12.90 -32.23
N ALA A 40 6.50 13.06 -31.36
CA ALA A 40 6.55 12.56 -29.99
C ALA A 40 6.72 11.04 -29.96
N LYS A 41 7.57 10.56 -29.05
CA LYS A 41 7.84 9.13 -28.84
C LYS A 41 7.71 8.80 -27.38
N LEU A 42 7.13 7.64 -27.10
CA LEU A 42 7.11 7.09 -25.75
C LEU A 42 8.53 6.84 -25.28
N SER A 43 8.73 6.91 -23.97
CA SER A 43 9.93 6.36 -23.35
C SER A 43 10.12 4.89 -23.78
N PRO A 44 11.35 4.44 -24.04
CA PRO A 44 11.61 3.02 -24.32
C PRO A 44 11.25 2.10 -23.16
N TYR A 45 11.03 2.66 -21.96
CA TYR A 45 10.60 1.93 -20.77
C TYR A 45 9.08 1.92 -20.59
N LEU A 46 8.32 2.63 -21.45
CA LEU A 46 6.86 2.63 -21.44
C LEU A 46 6.32 1.70 -22.53
N THR A 47 5.80 0.56 -22.10
CA THR A 47 5.06 -0.44 -22.90
C THR A 47 3.55 -0.31 -22.71
N THR A 48 2.78 -0.80 -23.69
CA THR A 48 1.30 -0.82 -23.71
C THR A 48 0.76 -2.24 -24.01
N GLY A 49 -0.56 -2.42 -23.96
CA GLY A 49 -1.20 -3.71 -24.22
C GLY A 49 -0.90 -4.75 -23.11
N ARG A 50 -0.57 -5.99 -23.50
CA ARG A 50 -0.26 -7.06 -22.52
C ARG A 50 0.95 -6.75 -21.65
N GLU A 51 1.88 -5.96 -22.17
CA GLU A 51 3.06 -5.51 -21.43
C GLU A 51 2.85 -4.18 -20.71
N GLY A 52 1.65 -3.60 -20.76
CA GLY A 52 1.34 -2.29 -20.18
C GLY A 52 1.08 -2.29 -18.66
N TYR A 53 1.80 -3.10 -17.90
CA TYR A 53 1.65 -3.18 -16.43
C TYR A 53 2.84 -2.57 -15.70
N TYR A 54 2.54 -1.87 -14.61
CA TYR A 54 3.49 -1.18 -13.74
C TYR A 54 3.05 -1.37 -12.30
N PHE A 55 4.00 -1.74 -11.44
CA PHE A 55 3.79 -1.77 -9.99
C PHE A 55 4.28 -0.47 -9.38
N ALA A 56 3.62 -0.06 -8.29
CA ALA A 56 4.05 1.02 -7.42
C ALA A 56 4.18 0.46 -6.01
N GLU A 57 5.40 0.49 -5.48
CA GLU A 57 5.71 0.11 -4.10
C GLU A 57 6.81 1.01 -3.55
N ASN A 58 6.72 1.34 -2.27
CA ASN A 58 7.72 2.11 -1.52
C ASN A 58 7.80 1.63 -0.06
N GLY A 59 7.86 0.31 0.12
CA GLY A 59 7.88 -0.29 1.44
C GLY A 59 7.30 -1.69 1.46
N ARG A 60 7.74 -2.49 2.42
CA ARG A 60 7.24 -3.84 2.68
C ARG A 60 7.07 -4.04 4.18
N HIS A 61 6.01 -4.73 4.55
CA HIS A 61 5.70 -5.05 5.94
C HIS A 61 5.13 -6.45 6.04
N SER A 62 5.26 -7.09 7.21
CA SER A 62 4.36 -8.17 7.59
C SER A 62 3.17 -7.62 8.38
N TRP A 63 2.06 -8.37 8.37
CA TRP A 63 0.90 -8.02 9.20
C TRP A 63 1.24 -7.99 10.69
N ARG A 64 2.16 -8.85 11.15
CA ARG A 64 2.66 -8.85 12.52
C ARG A 64 3.37 -7.55 12.87
N GLN A 65 4.32 -7.12 12.05
CA GLN A 65 5.06 -5.87 12.28
C GLN A 65 4.12 -4.67 12.35
N LEU A 66 3.15 -4.59 11.42
CA LEU A 66 2.18 -3.50 11.40
C LEU A 66 1.28 -3.51 12.64
N ALA A 67 0.74 -4.67 13.00
CA ALA A 67 -0.11 -4.82 14.18
C ALA A 67 0.63 -4.48 15.48
N GLU A 68 1.89 -4.90 15.61
CA GLU A 68 2.74 -4.58 16.77
C GLU A 68 2.97 -3.07 16.88
N LYS A 69 3.28 -2.40 15.76
CA LYS A 69 3.45 -0.94 15.75
C LYS A 69 2.16 -0.22 16.15
N ILE A 70 1.02 -0.63 15.62
CA ILE A 70 -0.29 -0.07 15.99
C ILE A 70 -0.56 -0.27 17.49
N GLY A 71 -0.34 -1.49 18.01
CA GLY A 71 -0.54 -1.80 19.42
C GLY A 71 0.36 -0.97 20.35
N GLU A 72 1.62 -0.79 19.99
CA GLU A 72 2.57 0.08 20.71
C GLU A 72 2.07 1.52 20.77
N VAL A 73 1.71 2.10 19.61
CA VAL A 73 1.26 3.50 19.49
C VAL A 73 -0.03 3.74 20.27
N LEU A 74 -1.04 2.87 20.11
CA LEU A 74 -2.32 3.00 20.82
C LEU A 74 -2.16 2.87 22.33
N HIS A 75 -1.30 1.95 22.79
CA HIS A 75 -1.02 1.78 24.22
C HIS A 75 -0.29 3.01 24.79
N LYS A 76 0.74 3.52 24.08
CA LYS A 76 1.46 4.74 24.46
C LYS A 76 0.52 5.94 24.58
N LYS A 77 -0.50 6.02 23.72
CA LYS A 77 -1.54 7.07 23.75
C LYS A 77 -2.66 6.81 24.76
N GLY A 78 -2.61 5.70 25.51
CA GLY A 78 -3.60 5.34 26.53
C GLY A 78 -4.96 4.90 25.96
N ALA A 79 -5.06 4.64 24.65
CA ALA A 79 -6.29 4.21 24.00
C ALA A 79 -6.62 2.72 24.28
N ILE A 80 -5.61 1.91 24.55
CA ILE A 80 -5.75 0.49 24.92
C ILE A 80 -4.90 0.15 26.16
N LYS A 81 -5.26 -0.92 26.86
CA LYS A 81 -4.59 -1.34 28.11
C LYS A 81 -3.31 -2.15 27.90
N LEU A 82 -3.18 -2.84 26.76
CA LEU A 82 -2.05 -3.72 26.46
C LEU A 82 -1.67 -3.53 24.99
N SER A 83 -0.38 -3.46 24.70
CA SER A 83 0.15 -3.44 23.33
C SER A 83 0.30 -4.82 22.70
N LYS A 84 0.08 -5.90 23.48
CA LYS A 84 0.30 -7.28 23.02
C LYS A 84 -0.68 -7.65 21.91
N VAL A 85 -0.12 -8.03 20.76
CA VAL A 85 -0.88 -8.51 19.62
C VAL A 85 -1.17 -10.00 19.75
N THR A 86 -2.36 -10.43 19.34
CA THR A 86 -2.79 -11.84 19.29
C THR A 86 -3.30 -12.21 17.92
N SER A 87 -3.29 -13.50 17.62
CA SER A 87 -4.03 -14.05 16.48
C SER A 87 -5.51 -14.13 16.81
N PHE A 88 -6.36 -13.98 15.80
CA PHE A 88 -7.79 -14.23 15.91
C PHE A 88 -8.05 -15.74 15.81
N PRO A 89 -9.03 -16.28 16.56
CA PRO A 89 -9.58 -17.60 16.31
C PRO A 89 -10.11 -17.76 14.89
N ASP A 90 -10.09 -18.98 14.37
CA ASP A 90 -10.46 -19.25 12.98
C ASP A 90 -11.91 -18.86 12.66
N ASP A 91 -12.83 -19.12 13.58
CA ASP A 91 -14.24 -18.74 13.46
C ASP A 91 -14.44 -17.22 13.48
N GLU A 92 -13.66 -16.47 14.25
CA GLU A 92 -13.70 -15.00 14.20
C GLU A 92 -13.21 -14.47 12.85
N VAL A 93 -12.18 -15.08 12.27
CA VAL A 93 -11.69 -14.71 10.93
C VAL A 93 -12.75 -15.00 9.86
N GLU A 94 -13.39 -16.16 9.94
CA GLU A 94 -14.38 -16.62 8.96
C GLU A 94 -15.76 -15.98 9.11
N ASN A 95 -16.07 -15.39 10.26
CA ASN A 95 -17.29 -14.62 10.48
C ASN A 95 -17.11 -13.11 10.30
N ALA A 96 -15.88 -12.64 10.12
CA ALA A 96 -15.55 -11.22 9.92
C ALA A 96 -15.28 -10.88 8.44
N LEU A 97 -15.24 -9.57 8.14
CA LEU A 97 -14.82 -8.97 6.87
C LEU A 97 -15.42 -9.64 5.61
N TRP A 98 -14.67 -10.58 5.00
CA TRP A 98 -15.01 -11.27 3.75
C TRP A 98 -15.24 -12.78 3.94
N GLY A 99 -15.50 -13.21 5.17
CA GLY A 99 -15.73 -14.61 5.52
C GLY A 99 -14.49 -15.48 5.28
N PRO A 100 -14.63 -16.73 4.78
CA PRO A 100 -13.49 -17.60 4.48
C PRO A 100 -12.47 -17.01 3.49
N ALA A 101 -12.87 -16.04 2.67
CA ALA A 101 -11.94 -15.35 1.76
C ALA A 101 -10.91 -14.49 2.49
N SER A 102 -11.15 -14.12 3.76
CA SER A 102 -10.22 -13.34 4.61
C SER A 102 -8.85 -14.04 4.73
N TRP A 103 -8.83 -15.37 4.77
CA TRP A 103 -7.59 -16.15 4.77
C TRP A 103 -6.73 -15.91 3.53
N GLY A 104 -7.35 -15.81 2.36
CA GLY A 104 -6.66 -15.46 1.13
C GLY A 104 -6.33 -13.97 1.04
N ALA A 105 -7.26 -13.11 1.42
CA ALA A 105 -7.13 -11.66 1.27
C ALA A 105 -6.07 -11.04 2.19
N LEU A 106 -5.92 -11.54 3.41
CA LEU A 106 -5.00 -10.97 4.41
C LEU A 106 -3.96 -11.99 4.90
N GLY A 107 -4.22 -13.30 4.75
CA GLY A 107 -3.26 -14.34 5.08
C GLY A 107 -2.27 -14.68 3.95
N SER A 108 -2.51 -14.21 2.71
CA SER A 108 -1.58 -14.43 1.60
C SER A 108 -0.43 -13.42 1.58
N GLN A 109 0.55 -13.67 0.70
CA GLN A 109 1.70 -12.81 0.48
C GLN A 109 1.57 -12.11 -0.87
N SER A 110 1.76 -10.79 -0.90
CA SER A 110 1.64 -9.96 -2.11
C SER A 110 2.86 -9.06 -2.25
N ASN A 111 3.78 -9.48 -3.13
CA ASN A 111 5.06 -8.80 -3.33
C ASN A 111 5.24 -8.46 -4.80
N SER A 112 5.69 -7.25 -5.03
CA SER A 112 5.91 -6.61 -6.31
C SER A 112 7.27 -5.92 -6.35
N LYS A 113 7.64 -5.43 -7.52
CA LYS A 113 8.81 -4.55 -7.69
C LYS A 113 8.48 -3.48 -8.70
N ALA A 114 8.58 -2.22 -8.30
CA ALA A 114 8.30 -1.08 -9.17
C ALA A 114 9.44 -0.76 -10.17
N GLU A 115 10.17 -1.76 -10.66
CA GLU A 115 11.35 -1.56 -11.52
C GLU A 115 11.03 -0.81 -12.81
N ARG A 116 9.91 -1.16 -13.46
CA ARG A 116 9.47 -0.47 -14.69
C ARG A 116 9.16 1.00 -14.44
N LEU A 117 8.43 1.27 -13.36
CA LEU A 117 8.01 2.62 -13.02
C LEU A 117 9.21 3.49 -12.60
N ARG A 118 10.17 2.94 -11.86
CA ARG A 118 11.43 3.64 -11.52
C ARG A 118 12.29 3.95 -12.75
N LYS A 119 12.29 3.10 -13.78
CA LYS A 119 12.94 3.41 -15.08
C LYS A 119 12.26 4.56 -15.83
N LEU A 120 10.99 4.85 -15.54
CA LEU A 120 10.29 6.03 -16.04
C LEU A 120 10.55 7.30 -15.22
N GLY A 121 11.43 7.23 -14.22
CA GLY A 121 11.80 8.37 -13.39
C GLY A 121 10.94 8.54 -12.14
N TRP A 122 9.99 7.64 -11.89
CA TRP A 122 9.22 7.66 -10.64
C TRP A 122 10.13 7.43 -9.43
N LYS A 123 10.05 8.36 -8.48
CA LYS A 123 10.83 8.35 -7.25
C LYS A 123 9.87 8.66 -6.10
N PRO A 124 9.33 7.63 -5.43
CA PRO A 124 8.43 7.86 -4.32
C PRO A 124 9.19 8.55 -3.19
N HIS A 125 8.54 9.51 -2.55
CA HIS A 125 9.18 10.42 -1.61
C HIS A 125 8.33 10.74 -0.38
N ARG A 126 7.14 10.13 -0.26
CA ARG A 126 6.29 10.26 0.93
C ARG A 126 6.79 9.33 2.04
N PRO A 127 6.39 9.57 3.31
CA PRO A 127 6.73 8.71 4.42
C PRO A 127 6.28 7.26 4.18
N ASN A 128 7.00 6.32 4.79
CA ASN A 128 6.62 4.91 4.69
C ASN A 128 5.42 4.60 5.59
N LEU A 129 4.84 3.41 5.44
CA LEU A 129 3.66 2.98 6.20
C LEU A 129 3.83 3.06 7.73
N PHE A 130 5.01 2.77 8.27
CA PHE A 130 5.22 2.79 9.72
C PHE A 130 5.32 4.21 10.28
N ASP A 131 5.82 5.15 9.48
CA ASP A 131 5.92 6.56 9.87
C ASP A 131 4.54 7.20 10.01
N SER A 132 3.54 6.75 9.24
CA SER A 132 2.18 7.28 9.29
C SER A 132 1.31 6.70 10.41
N VAL A 133 1.71 5.60 11.05
CA VAL A 133 0.87 4.93 12.08
C VAL A 133 0.49 5.86 13.23
N GLU A 134 1.41 6.73 13.67
CA GLU A 134 1.15 7.64 14.78
C GLU A 134 0.08 8.68 14.44
N GLU A 135 0.18 9.29 13.26
CA GLU A 135 -0.80 10.25 12.75
C GLU A 135 -2.18 9.61 12.55
N GLN A 136 -2.21 8.42 11.95
CA GLN A 136 -3.47 7.68 11.72
C GLN A 136 -4.15 7.27 13.04
N ALA A 137 -3.35 6.87 14.04
CA ALA A 137 -3.87 6.57 15.37
C ALA A 137 -4.48 7.81 16.04
N ASP A 138 -3.85 8.99 15.90
CA ASP A 138 -4.38 10.24 16.44
C ASP A 138 -5.72 10.62 15.79
N ALA A 139 -5.81 10.51 14.45
CA ALA A 139 -7.04 10.75 13.73
C ALA A 139 -8.18 9.85 14.24
N LEU A 140 -7.93 8.54 14.33
CA LEU A 140 -8.92 7.57 14.78
C LEU A 140 -9.37 7.79 16.24
N ILE A 141 -8.42 8.08 17.15
CA ILE A 141 -8.74 8.34 18.56
C ILE A 141 -9.63 9.59 18.70
N ASN A 142 -9.39 10.61 17.88
CA ASN A 142 -10.20 11.82 17.89
C ASN A 142 -11.60 11.57 17.34
N ASP A 143 -11.72 10.78 16.27
CA ASP A 143 -13.02 10.42 15.68
C ASP A 143 -13.91 9.64 16.66
N VAL A 144 -13.34 8.75 17.48
CA VAL A 144 -14.10 7.96 18.46
C VAL A 144 -14.57 8.78 19.68
N LYS A 145 -13.92 9.92 19.96
CA LYS A 145 -14.27 10.78 21.10
C LYS A 145 -15.38 11.79 20.77
N ASN A 146 -15.64 12.03 19.50
CA ASN A 146 -16.71 12.91 19.01
C ASN A 146 -18.00 12.13 18.76
#